data_AF-A0A929MTM7-F1
#
_entry.id   AF-A0A929MTM7-F1
#
_cell.length_a   1.000
_cell.length_b   1.000
_cell.length_c   1.000
_cell.angle_alpha   90.00
_cell.angle_beta   90.00
_cell.angle_gamma   90.00
#
_symmetry.space_group_name_H-M   'P 1'
#
loop_
_entity.id
_entity.type
_entity.pdbx_description
1 polymer ?
#
loop_
_entity_poly.entity_id
_entity_poly.type
_entity_poly.pdbx_seq_one_letter_code
_entity_poly.pdbx_strand_id
1 'polypeptide(L)'
;LFAVPRLASTSYTIGLAPFIESSHQGQGLLIYSLVFFLVAGFLSLNPGKILDYIGKILNPAFLLVLGLLLTLTVLNPMGQVGQMMAQGRYAQQAMATGFLEGYQTLDVLAALAFGIVMIQAMNRLGIEEPGELARGMVKSGAISIVLMGLIYGLLAYAGATSLGQFSISANGGIALAQIANHYLGSAGSILLALIVILACLKTGVGLLTAFSEAMVELFPSLGYKQYLLAVSLLATLIANAGLTQIIAWAVPVLMFLYPLAIVLVMVTLLCRGRAIDSLYYQWAMALTGIVALIDGIQAMPDLAWVLPLKELASTFATYLPLSGQSLGWFVPSLLGLAIAHWQVRRKAS
;
A
#
# COMPACT_ATOMS: atom_id res chain seq x y z
N LEU A 1 -2.24 10.71 3.61
CA LEU A 1 -2.69 11.29 2.33
C LEU A 1 -2.38 10.41 1.10
N PHE A 2 -1.16 9.91 0.88
CA PHE A 2 -0.78 9.17 -0.35
C PHE A 2 -1.70 8.03 -0.79
N ALA A 3 -2.23 7.25 0.15
CA ALA A 3 -3.15 6.14 -0.15
C ALA A 3 -4.51 6.61 -0.72
N VAL A 4 -5.00 7.77 -0.26
CA VAL A 4 -6.39 8.20 -0.44
C VAL A 4 -6.70 8.52 -1.91
N PRO A 5 -5.92 9.34 -2.64
CA PRO A 5 -6.12 9.57 -4.08
C PRO A 5 -6.09 8.29 -4.91
N ARG A 6 -5.20 7.35 -4.55
CA ARG A 6 -5.03 6.08 -5.28
C ARG A 6 -6.29 5.23 -5.27
N LEU A 7 -7.12 5.30 -4.24
CA LEU A 7 -8.37 4.55 -4.18
C LEU A 7 -9.37 5.00 -5.24
N ALA A 8 -9.52 6.32 -5.42
CA ALA A 8 -10.38 6.87 -6.47
C ALA A 8 -9.82 6.52 -7.86
N SER A 9 -8.53 6.75 -8.11
CA SER A 9 -7.95 6.47 -9.42
C SER A 9 -7.95 4.96 -9.75
N THR A 10 -7.69 4.09 -8.77
CA THR A 10 -7.75 2.62 -8.96
C THR A 10 -9.15 2.14 -9.27
N SER A 11 -10.14 2.56 -8.49
CA SER A 11 -11.53 2.17 -8.73
C SER A 11 -12.08 2.74 -10.04
N TYR A 12 -11.66 3.92 -10.45
CA TYR A 12 -11.96 4.46 -11.78
C TYR A 12 -11.33 3.63 -12.90
N THR A 13 -10.03 3.35 -12.81
CA THR A 13 -9.30 2.60 -13.83
C THR A 13 -9.84 1.18 -14.01
N ILE A 14 -10.19 0.51 -12.92
CA ILE A 14 -10.75 -0.85 -12.98
C ILE A 14 -12.23 -0.81 -13.37
N GLY A 15 -12.99 0.12 -12.79
CA GLY A 15 -14.44 0.03 -12.76
C GLY A 15 -15.17 0.82 -13.84
N LEU A 16 -14.67 1.99 -14.23
CA LEU A 16 -15.41 2.91 -15.09
C LEU A 16 -14.67 3.22 -16.40
N ALA A 17 -13.35 3.34 -16.37
CA ALA A 17 -12.53 3.64 -17.54
C ALA A 17 -12.73 2.66 -18.72
N PRO A 18 -12.92 1.34 -18.52
CA PRO A 18 -13.17 0.40 -19.63
C PRO A 18 -14.49 0.64 -20.37
N PHE A 19 -15.42 1.37 -19.77
CA PHE A 19 -16.74 1.68 -20.34
C PHE A 19 -16.85 3.09 -20.91
N ILE A 20 -15.78 3.89 -20.82
CA ILE A 20 -15.71 5.27 -21.32
C ILE A 20 -14.73 5.33 -22.49
N GLU A 21 -15.11 6.02 -23.56
CA GLU A 21 -14.22 6.30 -24.69
C GLU A 21 -12.93 7.00 -24.25
N SER A 22 -11.80 6.62 -24.83
CA SER A 22 -10.46 7.09 -24.44
C SER A 22 -10.32 8.62 -24.45
N SER A 23 -11.01 9.31 -25.35
CA SER A 23 -11.07 10.78 -25.45
C SER A 23 -11.66 11.46 -24.21
N HIS A 24 -12.61 10.80 -23.54
CA HIS A 24 -13.33 11.34 -22.39
C HIS A 24 -12.82 10.83 -21.04
N GLN A 25 -11.82 9.94 -21.03
CA GLN A 25 -11.33 9.33 -19.79
C GLN A 25 -10.73 10.34 -18.80
N GLY A 26 -10.14 11.44 -19.26
CA GLY A 26 -9.65 12.50 -18.38
C GLY A 26 -10.78 13.25 -17.67
N GLN A 27 -11.82 13.64 -18.41
CA GLN A 27 -13.00 14.30 -17.86
C GLN A 27 -13.81 13.36 -16.96
N GLY A 28 -13.91 12.08 -17.34
CA GLY A 28 -14.56 11.05 -16.55
C GLY A 28 -13.88 10.85 -15.19
N LEU A 29 -12.55 10.89 -15.12
CA LEU A 29 -11.79 10.79 -13.86
C LEU A 29 -12.08 11.98 -12.94
N LEU A 30 -12.23 13.19 -13.49
CA LEU A 30 -12.53 14.39 -12.72
C LEU A 30 -13.91 14.33 -12.07
N ILE A 31 -14.91 13.98 -12.86
CA ILE A 31 -16.29 13.81 -12.35
C ILE A 31 -16.32 12.68 -11.32
N TYR A 32 -15.71 11.53 -11.65
CA TYR A 32 -15.69 10.38 -10.77
C TYR A 32 -15.00 10.66 -9.44
N SER A 33 -13.79 11.25 -9.46
CA SER A 33 -13.03 11.54 -8.24
C SER A 33 -13.76 12.54 -7.34
N LEU A 34 -14.39 13.56 -7.93
CA LEU A 34 -15.21 14.52 -7.19
C LEU A 34 -16.40 13.85 -6.51
N VAL A 35 -17.16 13.02 -7.24
CA VAL A 35 -18.29 12.27 -6.66
C VAL A 35 -17.80 11.30 -5.59
N PHE A 36 -16.73 10.56 -5.86
CA PHE A 36 -16.17 9.57 -4.94
C PHE A 36 -15.77 10.22 -3.61
N PHE A 37 -15.04 11.35 -3.62
CA PHE A 37 -14.62 12.02 -2.39
C PHE A 37 -15.71 12.82 -1.71
N LEU A 38 -16.73 13.30 -2.44
CA LEU A 38 -17.92 13.88 -1.82
C LEU A 38 -18.69 12.82 -1.04
N VAL A 39 -18.94 11.65 -1.63
CA VAL A 39 -19.62 10.54 -0.95
C VAL A 39 -18.76 10.02 0.21
N ALA A 40 -17.47 9.81 -0.01
CA ALA A 40 -16.56 9.34 1.04
C ALA A 40 -16.48 10.35 2.21
N GLY A 41 -16.35 11.64 1.91
CA GLY A 41 -16.32 12.71 2.91
C GLY A 41 -17.64 12.80 3.68
N PHE A 42 -18.78 12.74 2.99
CA PHE A 42 -20.10 12.73 3.63
C PHE A 42 -20.27 11.55 4.59
N LEU A 43 -19.89 10.33 4.17
CA LEU A 43 -19.93 9.15 5.01
C LEU A 43 -18.95 9.22 6.20
N SER A 44 -17.81 9.90 6.01
CA SER A 44 -16.81 10.11 7.08
C SER A 44 -17.29 11.08 8.17
N LEU A 45 -18.37 11.84 7.95
CA LEU A 45 -18.97 12.67 9.00
C LEU A 45 -19.67 11.84 10.07
N ASN A 46 -20.15 10.64 9.73
CA ASN A 46 -20.86 9.73 10.63
C ASN A 46 -20.41 8.27 10.39
N PRO A 47 -19.19 7.89 10.79
CA PRO A 47 -18.56 6.63 10.38
C PRO A 47 -19.26 5.37 10.96
N GLY A 48 -20.06 5.49 12.01
CA GLY A 48 -20.28 4.38 12.95
C GLY A 48 -21.29 3.28 12.62
N LYS A 49 -22.11 3.36 11.55
CA LYS A 49 -23.09 2.28 11.25
C LYS A 49 -23.08 1.82 9.79
N ILE A 50 -22.96 2.74 8.85
CA ILE A 50 -23.04 2.42 7.41
C ILE A 50 -21.84 1.56 6.96
N LEU A 51 -20.64 1.84 7.47
CA LEU A 51 -19.42 1.13 7.10
C LEU A 51 -19.37 -0.31 7.61
N ASP A 52 -19.93 -0.59 8.78
CA ASP A 52 -19.95 -1.93 9.37
C ASP A 52 -20.88 -2.87 8.59
N TYR A 53 -22.07 -2.39 8.18
CA TYR A 53 -22.99 -3.18 7.37
C TYR A 53 -22.47 -3.39 5.95
N ILE A 54 -21.95 -2.34 5.31
CA ILE A 54 -21.36 -2.44 3.97
C ILE A 54 -20.15 -3.36 4.01
N GLY A 55 -19.25 -3.21 4.98
CA GLY A 55 -18.03 -4.02 5.09
C GLY A 55 -18.31 -5.51 5.26
N LYS A 56 -19.31 -5.88 6.08
CA LYS A 56 -19.68 -7.28 6.35
C LYS A 56 -20.24 -8.00 5.13
N ILE A 57 -20.97 -7.31 4.26
CA ILE A 57 -21.61 -7.92 3.08
C ILE A 57 -20.72 -7.79 1.85
N LEU A 58 -20.11 -6.62 1.67
CA LEU A 58 -19.37 -6.29 0.46
C LEU A 58 -18.00 -6.96 0.41
N ASN A 59 -17.30 -7.12 1.55
CA ASN A 59 -15.98 -7.77 1.53
C ASN A 59 -16.09 -9.25 1.13
N PRO A 60 -17.02 -10.05 1.68
CA PRO A 60 -17.27 -11.40 1.19
C PRO A 60 -17.71 -11.44 -0.27
N ALA A 61 -18.59 -10.52 -0.70
CA ALA A 61 -19.03 -10.45 -2.10
C ALA A 61 -17.85 -10.17 -3.06
N PHE A 62 -16.95 -9.24 -2.69
CA PHE A 62 -15.72 -8.97 -3.43
C PHE A 62 -14.84 -10.20 -3.53
N LEU A 63 -14.58 -10.87 -2.41
CA LEU A 63 -13.77 -12.08 -2.37
C LEU A 63 -14.41 -13.23 -3.15
N LEU A 64 -15.73 -13.32 -3.21
CA LEU A 64 -16.43 -14.32 -4.00
C LEU A 64 -16.23 -14.07 -5.50
N VAL A 65 -16.49 -12.85 -5.99
CA VAL A 65 -16.32 -12.51 -7.41
C VAL A 65 -14.86 -12.60 -7.82
N LEU A 66 -13.95 -12.10 -6.99
CA LEU A 66 -12.51 -12.25 -7.22
C LEU A 66 -12.09 -13.72 -7.19
N GLY A 67 -12.58 -14.49 -6.23
CA GLY A 67 -12.31 -15.93 -6.13
C GLY A 67 -12.80 -16.69 -7.36
N LEU A 68 -13.98 -16.36 -7.89
CA LEU A 68 -14.49 -16.91 -9.15
C LEU A 68 -13.55 -16.58 -10.31
N LEU A 69 -13.16 -15.32 -10.47
CA LEU A 69 -12.23 -14.88 -11.52
C LEU A 69 -10.89 -15.63 -11.43
N LEU A 70 -10.31 -15.71 -10.23
CA LEU A 70 -9.04 -16.41 -10.00
C LEU A 70 -9.16 -17.92 -10.25
N THR A 71 -10.30 -18.52 -9.89
CA THR A 71 -10.58 -19.94 -10.17
C THR A 71 -10.66 -20.19 -11.68
N LEU A 72 -11.39 -19.34 -12.41
CA LEU A 72 -11.45 -19.42 -13.87
C LEU A 72 -10.07 -19.26 -14.51
N THR A 73 -9.23 -18.40 -13.93
CA THR A 73 -7.86 -18.18 -14.41
C THR A 73 -6.96 -19.40 -14.24
N VAL A 74 -7.12 -20.15 -13.14
CA VAL A 74 -6.35 -21.39 -12.91
C VAL A 74 -6.87 -22.52 -13.81
N LEU A 75 -8.18 -22.61 -14.02
CA LEU A 75 -8.79 -23.67 -14.83
C LEU A 75 -8.57 -23.48 -16.34
N ASN A 76 -8.58 -22.23 -16.82
CA ASN A 76 -8.46 -21.90 -18.24
C ASN A 76 -7.41 -20.79 -18.46
N PRO A 77 -6.12 -21.05 -18.20
CA PRO A 77 -5.10 -20.01 -18.27
C PRO A 77 -4.95 -19.43 -19.68
N MET A 78 -4.86 -18.09 -19.77
CA MET A 78 -4.71 -17.34 -21.03
C MET A 78 -3.39 -17.61 -21.76
N GLY A 79 -2.41 -18.19 -21.07
CA GLY A 79 -1.09 -18.53 -21.60
C GLY A 79 -0.37 -19.50 -20.67
N GLN A 80 0.67 -20.17 -21.18
CA GLN A 80 1.49 -21.08 -20.39
C GLN A 80 2.61 -20.34 -19.67
N VAL A 81 2.52 -20.19 -18.34
CA VAL A 81 3.49 -19.45 -17.51
C VAL A 81 4.95 -19.82 -17.79
N GLY A 82 5.24 -21.10 -18.08
CA GLY A 82 6.60 -21.57 -18.38
C GLY A 82 7.19 -21.04 -19.70
N GLN A 83 6.37 -20.48 -20.59
CA GLN A 83 6.79 -19.86 -21.85
C GLN A 83 6.89 -18.34 -21.75
N MET A 84 6.37 -17.73 -20.68
CA MET A 84 6.52 -16.29 -20.44
C MET A 84 7.88 -16.02 -19.80
N MET A 85 8.76 -15.34 -20.55
CA MET A 85 10.03 -14.87 -19.99
C MET A 85 9.77 -13.80 -18.91
N ALA A 86 10.44 -13.93 -17.77
CA ALA A 86 10.45 -12.89 -16.75
C ALA A 86 11.00 -11.58 -17.37
N GLN A 87 10.32 -10.47 -17.10
CA GLN A 87 10.66 -9.16 -17.68
C GLN A 87 11.26 -8.21 -16.63
N GLY A 88 12.16 -7.33 -17.09
CA GLY A 88 12.76 -6.29 -16.26
C GLY A 88 13.47 -6.85 -15.02
N ARG A 89 13.24 -6.23 -13.85
CA ARG A 89 13.89 -6.60 -12.58
C ARG A 89 13.54 -8.00 -12.09
N TYR A 90 12.38 -8.54 -12.47
CA TYR A 90 11.99 -9.90 -12.09
C TYR A 90 12.87 -10.99 -12.70
N ALA A 91 13.52 -10.74 -13.86
CA ALA A 91 14.40 -11.71 -14.49
C ALA A 91 15.69 -11.96 -13.69
N GLN A 92 16.18 -10.93 -13.00
CA GLN A 92 17.47 -10.99 -12.29
C GLN A 92 17.27 -11.12 -10.78
N GLN A 93 16.21 -10.53 -10.23
CA GLN A 93 16.03 -10.33 -8.79
C GLN A 93 14.55 -10.45 -8.38
N ALA A 94 13.92 -11.58 -8.66
CA ALA A 94 12.48 -11.79 -8.41
C ALA A 94 12.05 -11.54 -6.95
N MET A 95 12.83 -12.05 -5.98
CA MET A 95 12.50 -11.90 -4.55
C MET A 95 12.58 -10.44 -4.09
N ALA A 96 13.67 -9.73 -4.40
CA ALA A 96 13.82 -8.33 -4.04
C ALA A 96 12.77 -7.46 -4.72
N THR A 97 12.51 -7.70 -6.01
CA THR A 97 11.46 -6.98 -6.75
C THR A 97 10.09 -7.19 -6.11
N GLY A 98 9.71 -8.44 -5.80
CA GLY A 98 8.45 -8.73 -5.11
C GLY A 98 8.34 -8.09 -3.72
N PHE A 99 9.44 -8.05 -2.97
CA PHE A 99 9.49 -7.37 -1.67
C PHE A 99 9.24 -5.86 -1.80
N LEU A 100 9.86 -5.21 -2.79
CA LEU A 100 9.68 -3.77 -3.06
C LEU A 100 8.28 -3.45 -3.60
N GLU A 101 7.72 -4.30 -4.47
CA GLU A 101 6.32 -4.16 -4.90
C GLU A 101 5.36 -4.26 -3.71
N GLY A 102 5.73 -5.03 -2.68
CA GLY A 102 5.04 -5.07 -1.40
C GLY A 102 4.91 -3.71 -0.71
N TYR A 103 5.82 -2.74 -0.96
CA TYR A 103 5.69 -1.39 -0.40
C TYR A 103 4.46 -0.67 -0.93
N GLN A 104 4.01 -1.01 -2.14
CA GLN A 104 2.83 -0.38 -2.73
C GLN A 104 1.53 -0.80 -2.05
N THR A 105 1.53 -1.82 -1.18
CA THR A 105 0.34 -2.22 -0.41
C THR A 105 -0.05 -1.19 0.64
N LEU A 106 0.89 -0.37 1.11
CA LEU A 106 0.71 0.61 2.19
C LEU A 106 0.41 -0.01 3.58
N ASP A 107 0.43 -1.34 3.71
CA ASP A 107 -0.03 -2.06 4.90
C ASP A 107 0.81 -1.78 6.16
N VAL A 108 2.15 -1.74 6.03
CA VAL A 108 3.04 -1.48 7.19
C VAL A 108 2.84 -0.07 7.73
N LEU A 109 2.78 0.93 6.84
CA LEU A 109 2.54 2.32 7.23
C LEU A 109 1.13 2.51 7.80
N ALA A 110 0.14 1.84 7.21
CA ALA A 110 -1.22 1.82 7.71
C ALA A 110 -1.30 1.19 9.11
N ALA A 111 -0.59 0.08 9.36
CA ALA A 111 -0.55 -0.56 10.68
C ALA A 111 0.05 0.36 11.75
N LEU A 112 1.09 1.14 11.41
CA LEU A 112 1.68 2.12 12.33
C LEU A 112 0.72 3.29 12.63
N ALA A 113 -0.02 3.77 11.62
CA ALA A 113 -0.96 4.88 11.79
C ALA A 113 -2.28 4.48 12.48
N PHE A 114 -2.79 3.27 12.19
CA PHE A 114 -4.12 2.82 12.63
C PHE A 114 -4.07 1.79 13.76
N GLY A 115 -2.89 1.49 14.30
CA GLY A 115 -2.71 0.53 15.39
C GLY A 115 -3.56 0.88 16.62
N ILE A 116 -3.64 2.16 16.99
CA ILE A 116 -4.44 2.64 18.12
C ILE A 116 -5.94 2.40 17.89
N VAL A 117 -6.44 2.68 16.68
CA VAL A 117 -7.85 2.43 16.32
C VAL A 117 -8.18 0.95 16.41
N MET A 118 -7.27 0.07 15.99
CA MET A 118 -7.43 -1.38 16.13
C MET A 118 -7.49 -1.81 17.60
N ILE A 119 -6.59 -1.30 18.43
CA ILE A 119 -6.59 -1.56 19.89
C ILE A 119 -7.91 -1.13 20.51
N GLN A 120 -8.38 0.09 20.19
CA GLN A 120 -9.66 0.59 20.69
C GLN A 120 -10.85 -0.26 20.22
N ALA A 121 -10.84 -0.73 18.97
CA ALA A 121 -11.88 -1.59 18.44
C ALA A 121 -11.94 -2.94 19.17
N MET A 122 -10.79 -3.52 19.50
CA MET A 122 -10.71 -4.77 20.27
C MET A 122 -11.14 -4.57 21.73
N ASN A 123 -10.78 -3.45 22.36
CA ASN A 123 -11.25 -3.11 23.70
C ASN A 123 -12.79 -2.98 23.73
N ARG A 124 -13.41 -2.42 22.69
CA ARG A 124 -14.88 -2.34 22.56
C ARG A 124 -15.56 -3.70 22.43
N LEU A 125 -14.83 -4.74 22.02
CA LEU A 125 -15.31 -6.13 21.99
C LEU A 125 -15.16 -6.83 23.35
N GLY A 126 -14.69 -6.14 24.39
CA GLY A 126 -14.52 -6.65 25.75
C GLY A 126 -13.18 -7.36 26.01
N ILE A 127 -12.21 -7.25 25.08
CA ILE A 127 -10.87 -7.83 25.25
C ILE A 127 -9.96 -6.75 25.86
N GLU A 128 -9.86 -6.73 27.18
CA GLU A 128 -9.09 -5.71 27.92
C GLU A 128 -7.70 -6.19 28.35
N GLU A 129 -7.47 -7.51 28.45
CA GLU A 129 -6.18 -8.04 28.87
C GLU A 129 -5.13 -7.89 27.74
N PRO A 130 -3.99 -7.18 27.96
CA PRO A 130 -3.00 -6.92 26.91
C PRO A 130 -2.44 -8.19 26.25
N GLY A 131 -2.32 -9.27 27.03
CA GLY A 131 -1.85 -10.57 26.53
C GLY A 131 -2.87 -11.26 25.61
N GLU A 132 -4.15 -11.21 25.95
CA GLU A 132 -5.23 -11.75 25.12
C GLU A 132 -5.45 -10.91 23.87
N LEU A 133 -5.39 -9.59 24.00
CA LEU A 133 -5.41 -8.64 22.88
C LEU A 133 -4.31 -8.96 21.87
N ALA A 134 -3.06 -9.10 22.33
CA ALA A 134 -1.93 -9.44 21.48
C ALA A 134 -2.09 -10.82 20.81
N ARG A 135 -2.53 -11.85 21.55
CA ARG A 135 -2.77 -13.19 20.99
C ARG A 135 -3.89 -13.19 19.95
N GLY A 136 -4.98 -12.48 20.20
CA GLY A 136 -6.10 -12.32 19.26
C GLY A 136 -5.63 -11.67 17.96
N MET A 137 -4.88 -10.57 18.05
CA MET A 137 -4.31 -9.89 16.89
C MET A 137 -3.34 -10.77 16.11
N VAL A 138 -2.45 -11.51 16.77
CA VAL A 138 -1.50 -12.42 16.09
C VAL A 138 -2.22 -13.55 15.37
N LYS A 139 -3.22 -14.20 16.01
CA LYS A 139 -3.99 -15.27 15.37
C LYS A 139 -4.78 -14.77 14.16
N SER A 140 -5.48 -13.64 14.31
CA SER A 140 -6.21 -13.02 13.20
C SER A 140 -5.26 -12.59 12.08
N GLY A 141 -4.13 -11.98 12.42
CA GLY A 141 -3.10 -11.56 11.47
C GLY A 141 -2.50 -12.73 10.71
N ALA A 142 -2.22 -13.85 11.36
CA ALA A 142 -1.68 -15.05 10.72
C ALA A 142 -2.65 -15.62 9.66
N ILE A 143 -3.94 -15.69 9.97
CA ILE A 143 -4.98 -16.12 9.02
C ILE A 143 -5.01 -15.16 7.82
N SER A 144 -5.00 -13.85 8.08
CA SER A 144 -4.99 -12.83 7.03
C SER A 144 -3.75 -12.92 6.13
N ILE A 145 -2.56 -13.16 6.68
CA ILE A 145 -1.32 -13.29 5.91
C ILE A 145 -1.39 -14.49 4.95
N VAL A 146 -1.88 -15.64 5.42
CA VAL A 146 -2.01 -16.84 4.57
C VAL A 146 -3.02 -16.60 3.44
N LEU A 147 -4.19 -16.05 3.75
CA LEU A 147 -5.23 -15.78 2.76
C LEU A 147 -4.77 -14.72 1.74
N MET A 148 -4.10 -13.67 2.21
CA MET A 148 -3.58 -12.61 1.33
C MET A 148 -2.44 -13.13 0.44
N GLY A 149 -1.55 -13.96 0.99
CA GLY A 149 -0.49 -14.62 0.22
C GLY A 149 -1.05 -15.49 -0.90
N LEU A 150 -2.13 -16.25 -0.62
CA LEU A 150 -2.83 -17.03 -1.64
C LEU A 150 -3.44 -16.13 -2.73
N ILE A 151 -4.18 -15.08 -2.34
CA ILE A 151 -4.82 -14.16 -3.29
C ILE A 151 -3.78 -13.45 -4.16
N TYR A 152 -2.70 -12.94 -3.59
CA TYR A 152 -1.63 -12.28 -4.36
C TYR A 152 -0.86 -13.26 -5.23
N GLY A 153 -0.62 -14.49 -4.78
CA GLY A 153 -0.03 -15.54 -5.62
C GLY A 153 -0.90 -15.85 -6.84
N LEU A 154 -2.22 -15.98 -6.65
CA LEU A 154 -3.17 -16.20 -7.73
C LEU A 154 -3.30 -14.98 -8.66
N LEU A 155 -3.26 -13.76 -8.13
CA LEU A 155 -3.24 -12.54 -8.94
C LEU A 155 -1.96 -12.42 -9.76
N ALA A 156 -0.80 -12.77 -9.20
CA ALA A 156 0.47 -12.81 -9.93
C ALA A 156 0.43 -13.86 -11.05
N TYR A 157 -0.13 -15.04 -10.78
CA TYR A 157 -0.38 -16.07 -11.79
C TYR A 157 -1.33 -15.58 -12.88
N ALA A 158 -2.42 -14.91 -12.52
CA ALA A 158 -3.37 -14.32 -13.47
C ALA A 158 -2.70 -13.24 -14.34
N GLY A 159 -1.90 -12.36 -13.74
CA GLY A 159 -1.10 -11.37 -14.45
C GLY A 159 -0.10 -12.01 -15.42
N ALA A 160 0.63 -13.04 -14.99
CA ALA A 160 1.61 -13.73 -15.83
C ALA A 160 0.95 -14.44 -17.02
N THR A 161 -0.15 -15.16 -16.80
CA THR A 161 -0.87 -15.86 -17.88
C THR A 161 -1.55 -14.89 -18.84
N SER A 162 -1.98 -13.72 -18.37
CA SER A 162 -2.59 -12.70 -19.23
C SER A 162 -1.69 -12.24 -20.38
N LEU A 163 -0.36 -12.37 -20.24
CA LEU A 163 0.62 -12.05 -21.28
C LEU A 163 0.53 -12.97 -22.52
N GLY A 164 -0.17 -14.11 -22.43
CA GLY A 164 -0.47 -14.94 -23.60
C GLY A 164 -1.49 -14.31 -24.56
N GLN A 165 -2.23 -13.29 -24.12
CA GLN A 165 -3.31 -12.65 -24.87
C GLN A 165 -3.15 -11.12 -24.94
N PHE A 166 -2.62 -10.51 -23.89
CA PHE A 166 -2.46 -9.06 -23.77
C PHE A 166 -0.99 -8.68 -23.67
N SER A 167 -0.66 -7.47 -24.10
CA SER A 167 0.65 -6.88 -23.82
C SER A 167 0.75 -6.43 -22.35
N ILE A 168 1.97 -6.14 -21.89
CA ILE A 168 2.17 -5.68 -20.52
C ILE A 168 1.39 -4.37 -20.28
N SER A 169 0.53 -4.40 -19.27
CA SER A 169 -0.29 -3.25 -18.89
C SER A 169 0.52 -2.21 -18.14
N ALA A 170 0.15 -0.93 -18.30
CA ALA A 170 0.83 0.18 -17.62
C ALA A 170 0.69 0.15 -16.09
N ASN A 171 -0.37 -0.49 -15.56
CA ASN A 171 -0.54 -0.72 -14.13
C ASN A 171 -1.47 -1.93 -13.87
N GLY A 172 -1.48 -2.42 -12.62
CA GLY A 172 -2.29 -3.57 -12.22
C GLY A 172 -3.81 -3.38 -12.31
N GLY A 173 -4.30 -2.13 -12.28
CA GLY A 173 -5.72 -1.85 -12.46
C GLY A 173 -6.20 -2.13 -13.88
N ILE A 174 -5.41 -1.72 -14.87
CA ILE A 174 -5.69 -2.02 -16.29
C ILE A 174 -5.62 -3.52 -16.54
N ALA A 175 -4.58 -4.19 -16.02
CA ALA A 175 -4.42 -5.63 -16.15
C ALA A 175 -5.64 -6.39 -15.58
N LEU A 176 -6.07 -6.03 -14.37
CA LEU A 176 -7.21 -6.69 -13.74
C LEU A 176 -8.52 -6.46 -14.50
N ALA A 177 -8.74 -5.26 -15.05
CA ALA A 177 -9.91 -4.98 -15.89
C ALA A 177 -9.91 -5.80 -17.18
N GLN A 178 -8.76 -5.94 -17.84
CA GLN A 178 -8.62 -6.77 -19.04
C GLN A 178 -8.87 -8.26 -18.75
N ILE A 179 -8.29 -8.78 -17.67
CA ILE A 179 -8.48 -10.16 -17.22
C ILE A 179 -9.96 -10.42 -16.87
N ALA A 180 -10.58 -9.51 -16.13
CA ALA A 180 -12.00 -9.62 -15.77
C ALA A 180 -12.91 -9.65 -17.00
N ASN A 181 -12.66 -8.78 -17.97
CA ASN A 181 -13.43 -8.75 -19.22
C ASN A 181 -13.26 -10.02 -20.03
N HIS A 182 -12.06 -10.60 -20.05
CA HIS A 182 -11.80 -11.86 -20.74
C HIS A 182 -12.61 -13.02 -20.15
N TYR A 183 -12.61 -13.21 -18.83
CA TYR A 183 -13.25 -14.38 -18.21
C TYR A 183 -14.73 -14.21 -17.89
N LEU A 184 -15.13 -13.02 -17.45
CA LEU A 184 -16.49 -12.77 -16.95
C LEU A 184 -17.37 -12.04 -17.98
N GLY A 185 -16.81 -11.65 -19.11
CA GLY A 185 -17.47 -10.81 -20.11
C GLY A 185 -17.90 -9.46 -19.55
N SER A 186 -18.79 -8.79 -20.27
CA SER A 186 -19.29 -7.45 -19.89
C SER A 186 -20.05 -7.46 -18.57
N ALA A 187 -20.97 -8.41 -18.38
CA ALA A 187 -21.84 -8.47 -17.20
C ALA A 187 -21.04 -8.68 -15.89
N GLY A 188 -20.10 -9.61 -15.86
CA GLY A 188 -19.30 -9.83 -14.65
C GLY A 188 -18.18 -8.79 -14.46
N SER A 189 -17.73 -8.13 -15.52
CA SER A 189 -16.86 -6.95 -15.40
C SER A 189 -17.57 -5.77 -14.75
N ILE A 190 -18.84 -5.54 -15.09
CA ILE A 190 -19.68 -4.52 -14.43
C ILE A 190 -19.88 -4.87 -12.94
N LEU A 191 -20.11 -6.14 -12.63
CA LEU A 191 -20.23 -6.59 -11.24
C LEU A 191 -18.92 -6.35 -10.47
N LEU A 192 -17.77 -6.74 -11.03
CA LEU A 192 -16.47 -6.50 -10.42
C LEU A 192 -16.21 -5.00 -10.24
N ALA A 193 -16.50 -4.20 -11.26
CA ALA A 193 -16.40 -2.74 -11.22
C ALA A 193 -17.17 -2.15 -10.05
N LEU A 194 -18.45 -2.51 -9.91
CA LEU A 194 -19.30 -2.02 -8.83
C LEU A 194 -18.74 -2.38 -7.46
N ILE A 195 -18.29 -3.63 -7.29
CA ILE A 195 -17.76 -4.09 -6.02
C ILE A 195 -16.42 -3.41 -5.69
N VAL A 196 -15.53 -3.23 -6.68
CA VAL A 196 -14.26 -2.52 -6.49
C VAL A 196 -14.49 -1.06 -6.11
N ILE A 197 -15.44 -0.37 -6.76
CA ILE A 197 -15.82 1.01 -6.41
C ILE A 197 -16.25 1.08 -4.95
N LEU A 198 -17.16 0.20 -4.54
CA LEU A 198 -17.65 0.16 -3.17
C LEU A 198 -16.55 -0.25 -2.18
N ALA A 199 -15.64 -1.16 -2.57
CA ALA A 199 -14.52 -1.61 -1.74
C ALA A 199 -13.48 -0.50 -1.54
N CYS A 200 -13.19 0.28 -2.58
CA CYS A 200 -12.36 1.47 -2.47
C CYS A 200 -13.06 2.56 -1.65
N LEU A 201 -14.38 2.70 -1.76
CA LEU A 201 -15.16 3.67 -0.99
C LEU A 201 -15.07 3.39 0.51
N LYS A 202 -15.31 2.15 0.97
CA LYS A 202 -15.21 1.80 2.40
C LYS A 202 -13.81 2.11 2.97
N THR A 203 -12.76 1.78 2.21
CA THR A 203 -11.38 2.03 2.63
C THR A 203 -11.09 3.52 2.63
N GLY A 204 -11.60 4.26 1.64
CA GLY A 204 -11.49 5.71 1.55
C GLY A 204 -12.11 6.41 2.75
N VAL A 205 -13.31 6.01 3.16
CA VAL A 205 -13.97 6.55 4.36
C VAL A 205 -13.14 6.28 5.62
N GLY A 206 -12.63 5.05 5.79
CA GLY A 206 -11.78 4.71 6.93
C GLY A 206 -10.50 5.54 6.98
N LEU A 207 -9.81 5.69 5.85
CA LEU A 207 -8.58 6.49 5.76
C LEU A 207 -8.83 7.99 5.96
N LEU A 208 -9.92 8.54 5.41
CA LEU A 208 -10.30 9.94 5.59
C LEU A 208 -10.62 10.24 7.05
N THR A 209 -11.40 9.37 7.69
CA THR A 209 -11.76 9.48 9.11
C THR A 209 -10.52 9.46 9.98
N ALA A 210 -9.72 8.39 9.88
CA ALA A 210 -8.56 8.19 10.73
C ALA A 210 -7.46 9.24 10.50
N PHE A 211 -7.24 9.69 9.25
CA PHE A 211 -6.30 10.76 8.99
C PHE A 211 -6.78 12.09 9.58
N SER A 212 -8.08 12.39 9.50
CA SER A 212 -8.64 13.62 10.06
C SER A 212 -8.58 13.61 11.59
N GLU A 213 -8.84 12.47 12.24
CA GLU A 213 -8.65 12.29 13.68
C GLU A 213 -7.19 12.49 14.10
N ALA A 214 -6.25 11.85 13.39
CA ALA A 214 -4.82 12.01 13.67
C ALA A 214 -4.36 13.47 13.51
N MET A 215 -4.87 14.21 12.53
CA MET A 215 -4.55 15.62 12.36
C MET A 215 -5.10 16.50 13.49
N VAL A 216 -6.29 16.22 14.01
CA VAL A 216 -6.82 16.92 15.19
C VAL A 216 -5.95 16.67 16.42
N GLU A 217 -5.46 15.44 16.60
CA GLU A 217 -4.59 15.08 17.73
C GLU A 217 -3.19 15.71 17.62
N LEU A 218 -2.57 15.67 16.43
CA LEU A 218 -1.24 16.26 16.21
C LEU A 218 -1.27 17.79 16.15
N PHE A 219 -2.32 18.36 15.57
CA PHE A 219 -2.48 19.78 15.33
C PHE A 219 -3.88 20.24 15.77
N PRO A 220 -4.07 20.60 17.06
CA PRO A 220 -5.37 21.01 17.58
C PRO A 220 -5.84 22.41 17.11
N SER A 221 -5.33 22.90 15.98
CA SER A 221 -5.64 24.23 15.44
C SER A 221 -6.94 24.29 14.64
N LEU A 222 -7.34 23.18 14.00
CA LEU A 222 -8.57 23.08 13.21
C LEU A 222 -9.47 21.95 13.73
N GLY A 223 -10.77 22.06 13.46
CA GLY A 223 -11.73 21.00 13.81
C GLY A 223 -11.71 19.83 12.83
N TYR A 224 -12.18 18.65 13.26
CA TYR A 224 -12.28 17.43 12.45
C TYR A 224 -12.89 17.66 11.06
N LYS A 225 -14.01 18.40 10.98
CA LYS A 225 -14.70 18.68 9.72
C LYS A 225 -13.85 19.49 8.73
N GLN A 226 -13.00 20.38 9.22
CA GLN A 226 -12.12 21.21 8.40
C GLN A 226 -10.97 20.38 7.83
N TYR A 227 -10.36 19.52 8.66
CA TYR A 227 -9.35 18.57 8.18
C TYR A 227 -9.93 17.60 7.16
N LEU A 228 -11.12 17.06 7.42
CA LEU A 228 -11.81 16.17 6.50
C LEU A 228 -12.04 16.84 5.15
N LEU A 229 -12.57 18.07 5.14
CA LEU A 229 -12.80 18.83 3.91
C LEU A 229 -11.49 19.12 3.16
N ALA A 230 -10.45 19.57 3.88
CA ALA A 230 -9.15 19.86 3.27
C ALA A 230 -8.53 18.62 2.62
N VAL A 231 -8.59 17.48 3.32
CA VAL A 231 -8.02 16.21 2.85
C VAL A 231 -8.81 15.64 1.68
N SER A 232 -10.15 15.70 1.71
CA SER A 232 -11.00 15.27 0.59
C SER A 232 -10.76 16.13 -0.65
N LEU A 233 -10.64 17.45 -0.51
CA LEU A 233 -10.33 18.35 -1.63
C LEU A 233 -8.94 18.07 -2.21
N LEU A 234 -7.93 17.99 -1.35
CA LEU A 234 -6.57 17.69 -1.77
C LEU A 234 -6.47 16.32 -2.44
N ALA A 235 -7.17 15.32 -1.92
CA ALA A 235 -7.21 13.99 -2.52
C ALA A 235 -7.89 13.98 -3.88
N THR A 236 -8.96 14.78 -4.06
CA THR A 236 -9.64 14.97 -5.34
C THR A 236 -8.68 15.56 -6.37
N LEU A 237 -7.96 16.62 -6.00
CA LEU A 237 -6.98 17.25 -6.90
C LEU A 237 -5.87 16.27 -7.31
N ILE A 238 -5.31 15.53 -6.36
CA ILE A 238 -4.22 14.57 -6.65
C ILE A 238 -4.72 13.37 -7.46
N ALA A 239 -5.95 12.89 -7.23
CA ALA A 239 -6.52 11.74 -7.95
C ALA A 239 -6.61 11.98 -9.47
N ASN A 240 -6.75 13.24 -9.89
CA ASN A 240 -6.83 13.66 -11.28
C ASN A 240 -5.50 13.57 -12.05
N ALA A 241 -4.37 13.36 -11.37
CA ALA A 241 -3.10 13.05 -12.04
C ALA A 241 -3.12 11.67 -12.72
N GLY A 242 -4.06 10.79 -12.34
CA GLY A 242 -4.18 9.42 -12.85
C GLY A 242 -3.33 8.43 -12.08
N LEU A 243 -3.75 7.16 -12.10
CA LEU A 243 -3.17 6.10 -11.26
C LEU A 243 -1.66 5.92 -11.49
N THR A 244 -1.22 5.86 -12.75
CA THR A 244 0.18 5.66 -13.09
C THR A 244 1.08 6.77 -12.56
N GLN A 245 0.65 8.04 -12.67
CA GLN A 245 1.42 9.17 -12.17
C GLN A 245 1.43 9.23 -10.63
N ILE A 246 0.30 8.91 -10.00
CA ILE A 246 0.23 8.82 -8.54
C ILE A 246 1.21 7.76 -8.03
N ILE A 247 1.30 6.59 -8.69
CA ILE A 247 2.27 5.54 -8.34
C ILE A 247 3.70 6.06 -8.55
N ALA A 248 4.00 6.68 -9.69
CA ALA A 248 5.35 7.17 -10.00
C ALA A 248 5.88 8.17 -8.96
N TRP A 249 5.02 9.05 -8.44
CA TRP A 249 5.39 10.01 -7.38
C TRP A 249 5.31 9.43 -5.97
N ALA A 250 4.52 8.38 -5.75
CA ALA A 250 4.44 7.70 -4.46
C ALA A 250 5.67 6.81 -4.21
N VAL A 251 6.16 6.09 -5.24
CA VAL A 251 7.28 5.13 -5.11
C VAL A 251 8.51 5.74 -4.42
N PRO A 252 9.01 6.95 -4.74
CA PRO A 252 10.14 7.59 -4.05
C PRO A 252 9.91 7.75 -2.55
N VAL A 253 8.71 8.21 -2.18
CA VAL A 253 8.33 8.44 -0.79
C VAL A 253 8.21 7.10 -0.05
N LEU A 254 7.70 6.07 -0.73
CA LEU A 254 7.61 4.72 -0.19
C LEU A 254 9.00 4.12 0.04
N MET A 255 9.91 4.27 -0.92
CA MET A 255 11.30 3.81 -0.80
C MET A 255 12.04 4.49 0.35
N PHE A 256 11.66 5.73 0.70
CA PHE A 256 12.12 6.37 1.91
C PHE A 256 11.43 5.82 3.17
N LEU A 257 10.10 5.88 3.26
CA LEU A 257 9.37 5.62 4.51
C LEU A 257 9.36 4.14 4.94
N TYR A 258 9.32 3.20 3.99
CA TYR A 258 9.18 1.77 4.30
C TYR A 258 10.36 1.17 5.06
N PRO A 259 11.63 1.39 4.64
CA PRO A 259 12.79 0.98 5.40
C PRO A 259 12.73 1.42 6.87
N LEU A 260 12.41 2.70 7.12
CA LEU A 260 12.29 3.23 8.48
C LEU A 260 11.17 2.54 9.26
N ALA A 261 10.00 2.36 8.64
CA ALA A 261 8.87 1.68 9.27
C ALA A 261 9.18 0.21 9.63
N ILE A 262 9.81 -0.53 8.72
CA ILE A 262 10.21 -1.92 8.93
C ILE A 262 11.22 -2.01 10.07
N VAL A 263 12.25 -1.16 10.07
CA VAL A 263 13.27 -1.15 11.13
C VAL A 263 12.65 -0.80 12.48
N LEU A 264 11.71 0.15 12.53
CA LEU A 264 11.00 0.50 13.76
C LEU A 264 10.20 -0.68 14.32
N VAL A 265 9.50 -1.42 13.46
CA VAL A 265 8.80 -2.66 13.83
C VAL A 265 9.80 -3.72 14.31
N MET A 266 10.89 -3.93 13.58
CA MET A 266 11.92 -4.93 13.95
C MET A 266 12.56 -4.62 15.31
N VAL A 267 12.97 -3.38 15.57
CA VAL A 267 13.56 -2.95 16.87
C VAL A 267 12.58 -3.26 18.00
N THR A 268 11.31 -2.93 17.81
CA THR A 268 10.26 -3.14 18.82
C THR A 268 10.00 -4.62 19.09
N LEU A 269 10.05 -5.47 18.06
CA LEU A 269 9.89 -6.92 18.20
C LEU A 269 11.12 -7.59 18.83
N LEU A 270 12.33 -7.22 18.41
CA LEU A 270 13.60 -7.79 18.90
C LEU A 270 13.84 -7.49 20.38
N CYS A 271 13.39 -6.34 20.87
CA CYS A 271 13.55 -5.92 22.26
C CYS A 271 12.29 -6.15 23.11
N ARG A 272 11.34 -6.96 22.64
CA ARG A 272 10.10 -7.30 23.35
C ARG A 272 10.38 -7.79 24.77
N GLY A 273 9.75 -7.15 25.76
CA GLY A 273 9.86 -7.52 27.18
C GLY A 273 11.04 -6.90 27.93
N ARG A 274 11.75 -5.93 27.33
CA ARG A 274 12.79 -5.15 28.00
C ARG A 274 12.51 -3.65 27.84
N ALA A 275 12.99 -2.84 28.79
CA ALA A 275 13.07 -1.40 28.59
C ALA A 275 14.04 -1.13 27.44
N ILE A 276 13.54 -0.53 26.36
CA ILE A 276 14.33 -0.24 25.16
C ILE A 276 14.96 1.14 25.36
N ASP A 277 16.29 1.20 25.43
CA ASP A 277 16.99 2.47 25.43
C ASP A 277 16.74 3.18 24.07
N SER A 278 16.48 4.48 24.12
CA SER A 278 16.19 5.30 22.92
C SER A 278 17.32 5.22 21.89
N LEU A 279 18.54 4.89 22.32
CA LEU A 279 19.70 4.66 21.46
C LEU A 279 19.48 3.59 20.38
N TYR A 280 18.71 2.53 20.64
CA TYR A 280 18.40 1.50 19.63
C TYR A 280 17.59 2.07 18.48
N TYR A 281 16.58 2.90 18.78
CA TYR A 281 15.78 3.57 17.77
C TYR A 281 16.61 4.62 17.03
N GLN A 282 17.39 5.44 17.74
CA GLN A 282 18.16 6.53 17.14
C GLN A 282 19.17 6.03 16.10
N TRP A 283 20.03 5.07 16.46
CA TRP A 283 21.07 4.58 15.54
C TRP A 283 20.50 3.77 14.38
N ALA A 284 19.55 2.87 14.65
CA ALA A 284 18.93 2.07 13.61
C ALA A 284 18.18 2.96 12.61
N MET A 285 17.43 3.97 13.08
CA MET A 285 16.70 4.90 12.21
C MET A 285 17.63 5.86 11.47
N ALA A 286 18.68 6.38 12.10
CA ALA A 286 19.60 7.32 11.47
C ALA A 286 20.35 6.69 10.29
N LEU A 287 20.96 5.52 10.49
CA LEU A 287 21.70 4.84 9.42
C LEU A 287 20.79 4.33 8.31
N THR A 288 19.61 3.79 8.67
CA THR A 288 18.59 3.38 7.70
C THR A 288 18.09 4.60 6.91
N GLY A 289 17.84 5.73 7.58
CA GLY A 289 17.29 6.94 6.99
C GLY A 289 18.21 7.57 5.95
N ILE A 290 19.52 7.58 6.18
CA ILE A 290 20.50 8.08 5.21
C ILE A 290 20.40 7.28 3.91
N VAL A 291 20.34 5.95 4.00
CA VAL A 291 20.30 5.09 2.82
C VAL A 291 18.93 5.08 2.16
N ALA A 292 17.86 5.06 2.94
CA ALA A 292 16.50 5.16 2.42
C ALA A 292 16.27 6.48 1.67
N LEU A 293 16.96 7.56 2.07
CA LEU A 293 16.93 8.83 1.34
C LEU A 293 17.60 8.71 -0.04
N ILE A 294 18.75 8.03 -0.11
CA ILE A 294 19.45 7.75 -1.37
C ILE A 294 18.55 6.90 -2.30
N ASP A 295 17.96 5.83 -1.78
CA ASP A 295 17.05 4.96 -2.53
C ASP A 295 15.80 5.73 -3.00
N GLY A 296 15.26 6.62 -2.15
CA GLY A 296 14.16 7.51 -2.49
C GLY A 296 14.50 8.48 -3.63
N ILE A 297 15.68 9.10 -3.61
CA ILE A 297 16.16 10.00 -4.68
C ILE A 297 16.33 9.23 -5.99
N GLN A 298 16.89 8.02 -5.96
CA GLN A 298 17.05 7.19 -7.15
C GLN A 298 15.71 6.80 -7.78
N ALA A 299 14.70 6.56 -6.95
CA ALA A 299 13.36 6.20 -7.40
C ALA A 299 12.54 7.37 -7.97
N MET A 300 12.98 8.63 -7.82
CA MET A 300 12.28 9.80 -8.37
C MET A 300 12.12 9.73 -9.89
N PRO A 301 11.13 10.40 -10.51
CA PRO A 301 11.07 10.56 -11.95
C PRO A 301 12.32 11.26 -12.53
N ASP A 302 12.67 10.97 -13.79
CA ASP A 302 13.81 11.56 -14.49
C ASP A 302 13.52 13.02 -14.87
N LEU A 303 13.73 13.91 -13.90
CA LEU A 303 13.61 15.35 -14.06
C LEU A 303 15.01 15.97 -14.19
N ALA A 304 15.16 16.97 -15.05
CA ALA A 304 16.46 17.62 -15.30
C ALA A 304 17.15 18.14 -14.02
N TRP A 305 16.38 18.61 -13.04
CA TRP A 305 16.90 19.09 -11.75
C TRP A 305 17.22 17.97 -10.74
N VAL A 306 16.70 16.76 -10.96
CA VAL A 306 16.93 15.57 -10.11
C VAL A 306 18.12 14.76 -10.62
N LEU A 307 18.46 14.86 -11.91
CA LEU A 307 19.49 14.05 -12.54
C LEU A 307 20.87 14.15 -11.85
N PRO A 308 21.38 15.35 -11.46
CA PRO A 308 22.64 15.45 -10.73
C PRO A 308 22.59 14.78 -9.34
N LEU A 309 21.44 14.87 -8.65
CA LEU A 309 21.23 14.22 -7.36
C LEU A 309 21.19 12.70 -7.50
N LYS A 310 20.60 12.18 -8.59
CA LYS A 310 20.61 10.76 -8.92
C LYS A 310 22.00 10.23 -9.24
N GLU A 311 22.81 10.99 -9.97
CA GLU A 311 24.21 10.61 -10.26
C GLU A 311 25.03 10.50 -8.96
N LEU A 312 24.93 11.49 -8.07
CA LEU A 312 25.55 11.44 -6.75
C LEU A 312 25.05 10.22 -5.96
N ALA A 313 23.73 10.02 -5.90
CA ALA A 313 23.12 8.88 -5.21
C ALA A 313 23.60 7.53 -5.77
N SER A 314 23.77 7.41 -7.09
CA SER A 314 24.24 6.19 -7.75
C SER A 314 25.70 5.88 -7.42
N THR A 315 26.53 6.92 -7.26
CA THR A 315 27.92 6.77 -6.85
C THR A 315 28.01 6.19 -5.44
N PHE A 316 27.22 6.71 -4.50
CA PHE A 316 27.13 6.16 -3.14
C PHE A 316 26.57 4.74 -3.11
N ALA A 317 25.55 4.46 -3.94
CA ALA A 317 24.97 3.12 -4.02
C ALA A 317 25.97 2.06 -4.48
N THR A 318 26.94 2.40 -5.32
CA THR A 318 27.97 1.45 -5.79
C THR A 318 28.77 0.83 -4.63
N TYR A 319 28.96 1.56 -3.54
CA TYR A 319 29.71 1.11 -2.37
C TYR A 319 28.86 0.37 -1.33
N LEU A 320 27.54 0.35 -1.50
CA LEU A 320 26.63 -0.18 -0.50
C LEU A 320 26.18 -1.60 -0.87
N PRO A 321 26.34 -2.60 0.03
CA PRO A 321 25.85 -3.95 -0.25
C PRO A 321 24.33 -3.94 -0.41
N LEU A 322 23.82 -4.74 -1.35
CA LEU A 322 22.38 -4.86 -1.69
C LEU A 322 21.73 -3.61 -2.31
N SER A 323 22.49 -2.56 -2.65
CA SER A 323 21.97 -1.38 -3.35
C SER A 323 21.42 -1.70 -4.74
N GLY A 324 22.05 -2.64 -5.45
CA GLY A 324 21.57 -3.13 -6.75
C GLY A 324 20.21 -3.83 -6.68
N GLN A 325 19.70 -4.12 -5.49
CA GLN A 325 18.38 -4.69 -5.21
C GLN A 325 17.44 -3.67 -4.55
N SER A 326 17.83 -2.40 -4.42
CA SER A 326 17.14 -1.36 -3.63
C SER A 326 16.82 -1.80 -2.18
N LEU A 327 17.67 -2.69 -1.64
CA LEU A 327 17.66 -3.17 -0.25
C LEU A 327 18.90 -2.69 0.51
N GLY A 328 19.49 -1.58 0.05
CA GLY A 328 20.73 -1.04 0.60
C GLY A 328 20.63 -0.70 2.08
N TRP A 329 19.43 -0.38 2.57
CA TRP A 329 19.15 0.01 3.95
C TRP A 329 19.30 -1.14 4.97
N PHE A 330 19.22 -2.40 4.53
CA PHE A 330 19.20 -3.56 5.44
C PHE A 330 20.50 -3.70 6.24
N VAL A 331 21.65 -3.65 5.58
CA VAL A 331 22.97 -3.76 6.24
C VAL A 331 23.24 -2.59 7.20
N PRO A 332 23.07 -1.31 6.82
CA PRO A 332 23.15 -0.17 7.73
C PRO A 332 22.23 -0.29 8.95
N SER A 333 21.02 -0.84 8.80
CA SER A 333 20.10 -1.02 9.92
C SER A 333 20.66 -1.98 10.99
N LEU A 334 21.27 -3.08 10.56
CA LEU A 334 21.92 -4.04 11.46
C LEU A 334 23.16 -3.45 12.12
N LEU A 335 23.95 -2.67 11.39
CA LEU A 335 25.08 -1.93 11.96
C LEU A 335 24.62 -0.93 13.03
N GLY A 336 23.53 -0.21 12.79
CA GLY A 336 22.95 0.72 13.76
C GLY A 336 22.52 0.01 15.04
N LEU A 337 21.89 -1.16 14.91
CA LEU A 337 21.54 -2.00 16.06
C LEU A 337 22.78 -2.50 16.83
N ALA A 338 23.84 -2.89 16.14
CA ALA A 338 25.08 -3.33 16.77
C ALA A 338 25.77 -2.19 17.54
N ILE A 339 25.83 -0.99 16.95
CA ILE A 339 26.38 0.22 17.60
C ILE A 339 25.55 0.57 18.85
N ALA A 340 24.23 0.59 18.73
CA ALA A 340 23.35 0.84 19.86
C ALA A 340 23.56 -0.19 20.98
N HIS A 341 23.65 -1.47 20.64
CA HIS A 341 23.89 -2.53 21.61
C HIS A 341 25.22 -2.34 22.36
N TRP A 342 26.28 -2.00 21.64
CA TRP A 342 27.59 -1.72 22.23
C TRP A 342 27.56 -0.52 23.17
N GLN A 343 26.91 0.58 22.78
CA GLN A 343 26.78 1.78 23.62
C GLN A 343 25.96 1.55 24.88
N VAL A 344 24.85 0.81 24.76
CA VAL A 344 23.99 0.48 25.91
C VAL A 344 24.73 -0.43 26.89
N ARG A 345 25.51 -1.41 26.42
CA ARG A 345 26.36 -2.22 27.30
C ARG A 345 27.40 -1.38 28.04
N ARG A 346 28.02 -0.43 27.35
CA ARG A 346 29.04 0.46 27.94
C ARG A 346 28.46 1.44 28.96
N LYS A 347 27.19 1.85 28.82
CA LYS A 347 26.47 2.62 29.86
C LYS A 347 26.14 1.79 31.11
N ALA A 348 26.02 0.47 30.96
CA ALA A 348 25.64 -0.45 32.03
C ALA A 348 26.85 -1.02 32.80
N SER A 349 28.06 -0.91 32.25
CA SER A 349 29.35 -1.28 32.86
C SER A 349 30.00 -0.10 33.57
#